data_AF-A0A1V5M1Z5-F1
#
_entry.id   AF-A0A1V5M1Z5-F1
#
_cell.length_a   1.000
_cell.length_b   1.000
_cell.length_c   1.000
_cell.angle_alpha   90.00
_cell.angle_beta   90.00
_cell.angle_gamma   90.00
#
_symmetry.space_group_name_H-M   'P 1'
#
loop_
_entity.id
_entity.type
_entity.pdbx_description
1 polymer ?
#
loop_
_entity_poly.entity_id
_entity_poly.type
_entity_poly.pdbx_seq_one_letter_code
_entity_poly.pdbx_strand_id
1 'polypeptide(L)'
;MKARALSLISILFCTGFSTVALSACVNLGKPKTQTPQERATMQVLELHLKLEGNTYGSDDERRSYKAVEEALDRALRDAGAGEFGRHEFGGGYCRIFLYGPSVDKMSNIVEPILRQQTLRPKCYMIKRYSQGFGPDAKIVRIELTK
;
A
#
# COMPACT_ATOMS: atom_id res chain seq x y z
N MET A 1 -36.21 71.33 15.30
CA MET A 1 -36.87 71.80 14.06
C MET A 1 -36.05 71.37 12.85
N LYS A 2 -36.70 70.66 11.91
CA LYS A 2 -36.38 70.47 10.47
C LYS A 2 -35.04 69.82 10.03
N ALA A 3 -35.18 68.54 9.67
CA ALA A 3 -34.86 67.92 8.37
C ALA A 3 -33.47 68.11 7.70
N ARG A 4 -32.79 66.98 7.46
CA ARG A 4 -31.87 66.74 6.33
C ARG A 4 -32.04 65.27 5.89
N ALA A 5 -32.79 65.04 4.81
CA ALA A 5 -32.32 64.88 3.43
C ALA A 5 -31.77 63.48 3.15
N LEU A 6 -32.66 62.60 2.65
CA LEU A 6 -32.32 61.32 2.03
C LEU A 6 -31.66 61.58 0.66
N SER A 7 -30.48 61.01 0.44
CA SER A 7 -29.85 60.94 -0.88
C SER A 7 -29.99 59.51 -1.42
N LEU A 8 -30.77 59.37 -2.49
CA LEU A 8 -30.89 58.17 -3.31
C LEU A 8 -29.53 57.82 -3.93
N ILE A 9 -28.99 56.65 -3.62
CA ILE A 9 -27.85 56.06 -4.32
C ILE A 9 -28.40 55.11 -5.38
N SER A 10 -28.08 55.47 -6.62
CA SER A 10 -28.41 54.78 -7.86
C SER A 10 -27.81 53.36 -7.88
N ILE A 11 -28.65 52.36 -8.10
CA ILE A 11 -28.25 50.97 -8.37
C ILE A 11 -28.06 50.85 -9.88
N LEU A 12 -26.80 50.80 -10.33
CA LEU A 12 -26.47 50.24 -11.63
C LEU A 12 -24.98 49.89 -11.67
N PHE A 13 -24.59 48.63 -11.44
CA PHE A 13 -23.29 48.13 -11.92
C PHE A 13 -23.36 46.64 -12.24
N CYS A 14 -23.27 46.38 -13.54
CA CYS A 14 -22.59 45.28 -14.22
C CYS A 14 -22.80 43.84 -13.71
N THR A 15 -23.68 43.16 -14.45
CA THR A 15 -23.59 41.73 -14.75
C THR A 15 -22.18 41.33 -15.21
N GLY A 16 -21.56 40.36 -14.54
CA GLY A 16 -20.35 39.72 -15.05
C GLY A 16 -19.41 39.20 -13.97
N PHE A 17 -19.84 38.23 -13.18
CA PHE A 17 -18.90 37.36 -12.46
C PHE A 17 -19.14 35.93 -12.91
N SER A 18 -18.29 35.49 -13.85
CA SER A 18 -18.23 34.11 -14.32
C SER A 18 -18.03 33.19 -13.12
N THR A 19 -18.94 32.23 -13.00
CA THR A 19 -18.82 31.06 -12.16
C THR A 19 -17.61 30.24 -12.60
N VAL A 20 -16.48 30.41 -11.93
CA VAL A 20 -15.43 29.38 -11.98
C VAL A 20 -15.88 28.27 -11.04
N ALA A 21 -16.65 27.33 -11.59
CA ALA A 21 -16.90 26.05 -10.97
C ALA A 21 -15.57 25.29 -10.93
N LEU A 22 -14.85 25.39 -9.81
CA LEU A 22 -13.71 24.52 -9.53
C LEU A 22 -14.26 23.14 -9.16
N SER A 23 -14.72 22.41 -10.19
CA SER A 23 -15.07 21.00 -10.09
C SER A 23 -13.77 20.20 -10.00
N ALA A 24 -13.18 20.15 -8.81
CA ALA A 24 -12.18 19.15 -8.49
C ALA A 24 -12.91 17.82 -8.22
N CYS A 25 -13.36 17.16 -9.28
CA CYS A 25 -13.67 15.74 -9.21
C CYS A 25 -12.36 15.02 -8.89
N VAL A 26 -12.12 14.76 -7.60
CA VAL A 26 -11.14 13.76 -7.19
C VAL A 26 -11.55 12.46 -7.87
N ASN A 27 -10.81 12.09 -8.89
CA ASN A 27 -11.00 10.83 -9.61
C ASN A 27 -10.46 9.74 -8.67
N LEU A 28 -11.27 9.34 -7.69
CA LEU A 28 -11.03 8.15 -6.89
C LEU A 28 -11.14 6.97 -7.87
N GLY A 29 -10.03 6.61 -8.50
CA GLY A 29 -9.94 5.41 -9.30
C GLY A 29 -10.47 4.25 -8.47
N LYS A 30 -11.52 3.59 -8.96
CA LYS A 30 -12.11 2.42 -8.29
C LYS A 30 -10.99 1.43 -7.94
N PRO A 31 -11.04 0.76 -6.77
CA PRO A 31 -10.11 -0.34 -6.51
C PRO A 31 -10.24 -1.33 -7.67
N LYS A 32 -9.14 -1.60 -8.36
CA LYS A 32 -9.15 -2.53 -9.49
C LYS A 32 -9.52 -3.91 -8.96
N THR A 33 -10.78 -4.31 -9.14
CA THR A 33 -11.19 -5.70 -8.95
C THR A 33 -10.51 -6.52 -10.04
N GLN A 34 -9.36 -7.12 -9.72
CA GLN A 34 -8.58 -7.96 -10.62
C GLN A 34 -9.43 -9.13 -11.14
N THR A 35 -9.33 -9.40 -12.44
CA THR A 35 -10.11 -10.46 -13.09
C THR A 35 -9.59 -11.86 -12.68
N PRO A 36 -10.44 -12.91 -12.71
CA PRO A 36 -10.00 -14.28 -12.40
C PRO A 36 -8.82 -14.78 -13.26
N GLN A 37 -8.71 -14.31 -14.51
CA GLN A 37 -7.60 -14.64 -15.41
C GLN A 37 -6.28 -13.98 -14.97
N GLU A 38 -6.33 -12.73 -14.49
CA GLU A 38 -5.18 -11.98 -14.01
C GLU A 38 -4.62 -12.58 -12.71
N ARG A 39 -5.51 -13.05 -11.83
CA ARG A 39 -5.17 -13.79 -10.59
C ARG A 39 -4.44 -15.10 -10.87
N ALA A 40 -4.80 -15.81 -11.94
CA ALA A 40 -4.12 -17.06 -12.33
C ALA A 40 -2.66 -16.83 -12.77
N THR A 41 -2.32 -15.62 -13.21
CA THR A 41 -0.94 -15.23 -13.57
C THR A 41 -0.17 -14.56 -12.43
N MET A 42 -0.84 -14.23 -11.32
CA MET A 42 -0.20 -13.58 -10.19
C MET A 42 0.65 -14.56 -9.39
N GLN A 43 1.84 -14.09 -9.07
CA GLN A 43 2.81 -14.75 -8.22
C GLN A 43 2.80 -14.05 -6.85
N VAL A 44 3.26 -14.75 -5.81
CA VAL A 44 3.18 -14.28 -4.43
C VAL A 44 4.56 -14.24 -3.82
N LEU A 45 4.94 -13.09 -3.26
CA LEU A 45 6.09 -12.98 -2.37
C LEU A 45 5.56 -12.92 -0.93
N GLU A 46 5.90 -13.94 -0.13
CA GLU A 46 5.51 -14.03 1.28
C GLU A 46 6.71 -13.64 2.14
N LEU A 47 6.54 -12.65 3.02
CA LEU A 47 7.58 -12.24 3.97
C LEU A 47 7.22 -12.76 5.34
N HIS A 48 8.17 -13.36 6.05
CA HIS A 48 7.99 -13.88 7.40
C HIS A 48 8.96 -13.18 8.33
N LEU A 49 8.46 -12.15 9.01
CA LEU A 49 9.24 -11.28 9.88
C LEU A 49 8.98 -11.68 11.34
N LYS A 50 10.02 -12.13 12.03
CA LYS A 50 9.91 -12.65 13.40
C LYS A 50 9.52 -11.52 14.36
N LEU A 51 8.49 -11.79 15.17
CA LEU A 51 8.00 -10.90 16.22
C LEU A 51 8.74 -11.09 17.55
N GLU A 52 8.64 -10.09 18.42
CA GLU A 52 8.88 -10.18 19.84
C GLU A 52 7.90 -11.15 20.52
N GLY A 53 8.43 -11.99 21.40
CA GLY A 53 7.67 -13.05 22.01
C GLY A 53 7.21 -14.11 21.00
N ASN A 54 6.12 -14.82 21.36
CA ASN A 54 5.79 -16.09 20.70
C ASN A 54 4.50 -16.07 19.88
N THR A 55 3.69 -14.99 19.91
CA THR A 55 2.35 -15.02 19.29
C THR A 55 2.08 -13.85 18.36
N TYR A 56 1.75 -12.66 18.88
CA TYR A 56 1.23 -11.53 18.09
C TYR A 56 2.13 -10.27 18.09
N GLY A 57 3.28 -10.31 18.77
CA GLY A 57 4.12 -9.13 18.95
C GLY A 57 3.49 -8.07 19.86
N SER A 58 4.28 -7.08 20.25
CA SER A 58 3.80 -5.93 21.02
C SER A 58 3.01 -4.96 20.13
N ASP A 59 2.23 -4.06 20.73
CA ASP A 59 1.52 -3.02 19.97
C ASP A 59 2.50 -2.08 19.24
N ASP A 60 3.63 -1.77 19.86
CA ASP A 60 4.68 -0.94 19.24
C ASP A 60 5.33 -1.64 18.04
N GLU A 61 5.59 -2.93 18.17
CA GLU A 61 6.14 -3.72 17.07
C GLU A 61 5.14 -3.86 15.91
N ARG A 62 3.84 -4.05 16.22
CA ARG A 62 2.80 -4.04 15.18
C ARG A 62 2.68 -2.68 14.49
N ARG A 63 2.82 -1.57 15.23
CA ARG A 63 2.84 -0.23 14.66
C ARG A 63 4.06 0.02 13.77
N SER A 64 5.23 -0.52 14.12
CA SER A 64 6.45 -0.30 13.35
C SER A 64 6.40 -0.96 11.96
N TYR A 65 5.70 -2.09 11.82
CA TYR A 65 5.52 -2.75 10.52
C TYR A 65 4.72 -1.91 9.52
N LYS A 66 3.88 -0.97 9.97
CA LYS A 66 3.14 -0.08 9.05
C LYS A 66 4.07 0.71 8.14
N ALA A 67 5.19 1.22 8.65
CA ALA A 67 6.17 1.94 7.85
C ALA A 67 6.87 1.02 6.83
N VAL A 68 7.11 -0.24 7.21
CA VAL A 68 7.66 -1.26 6.29
C VAL A 68 6.67 -1.55 5.17
N GLU A 69 5.40 -1.75 5.50
CA GLU A 69 4.33 -2.01 4.52
C GLU A 69 4.20 -0.86 3.51
N GLU A 70 4.18 0.39 3.98
CA GLU A 70 4.11 1.58 3.13
C GLU A 70 5.33 1.71 2.21
N ALA A 71 6.54 1.42 2.72
CA ALA A 71 7.76 1.45 1.93
C ALA A 71 7.78 0.37 0.85
N LEU A 72 7.34 -0.84 1.18
CA LEU A 72 7.25 -1.95 0.23
C LEU A 72 6.21 -1.70 -0.85
N ASP A 73 5.00 -1.26 -0.48
CA ASP A 73 3.93 -0.96 -1.44
C ASP A 73 4.36 0.13 -2.42
N ARG A 74 4.94 1.22 -1.91
CA ARG A 74 5.45 2.32 -2.74
C ARG A 74 6.50 1.82 -3.72
N ALA A 75 7.53 1.12 -3.24
CA ALA A 75 8.62 0.65 -4.09
C ALA A 75 8.13 -0.30 -5.20
N LEU A 76 7.15 -1.16 -4.90
CA LEU A 76 6.59 -2.09 -5.89
C LEU A 76 5.69 -1.38 -6.91
N ARG A 77 4.87 -0.43 -6.46
CA ARG A 77 3.99 0.37 -7.33
C ARG A 77 4.80 1.25 -8.28
N ASP A 78 5.80 1.96 -7.77
CA ASP A 78 6.66 2.84 -8.57
C ASP A 78 7.42 2.06 -9.64
N ALA A 79 7.80 0.80 -9.35
CA ALA A 79 8.44 -0.09 -10.31
C ALA A 79 7.46 -0.84 -11.24
N GLY A 80 6.14 -0.73 -11.02
CA GLY A 80 5.12 -1.52 -11.72
C GLY A 80 5.30 -3.04 -11.56
N ALA A 81 5.93 -3.46 -10.44
CA ALA A 81 6.33 -4.85 -10.22
C ALA A 81 5.31 -5.67 -9.41
N GLY A 82 4.41 -4.98 -8.71
CA GLY A 82 3.40 -5.59 -7.87
C GLY A 82 2.78 -4.58 -6.90
N GLU A 83 2.07 -5.09 -5.91
CA GLU A 83 1.48 -4.29 -4.84
C GLU A 83 1.44 -5.05 -3.52
N PHE A 84 1.35 -4.29 -2.43
CA PHE A 84 1.03 -4.84 -1.13
C PHE A 84 -0.40 -5.39 -1.13
N GLY A 85 -0.59 -6.59 -0.59
CA GLY A 85 -1.90 -7.19 -0.40
C GLY A 85 -2.38 -7.06 1.04
N ARG A 86 -1.85 -7.92 1.91
CA ARG A 86 -2.25 -7.97 3.32
C ARG A 86 -1.09 -8.36 4.23
N HIS A 87 -1.25 -8.12 5.52
CA HIS A 87 -0.42 -8.69 6.57
C HIS A 87 -1.26 -9.55 7.53
N GLU A 88 -0.60 -10.47 8.23
CA GLU A 88 -1.18 -11.30 9.28
C GLU A 88 -0.21 -11.39 10.45
N PHE A 89 -0.69 -11.17 11.67
CA PHE A 89 0.07 -11.41 12.89
C PHE A 89 -0.37 -12.73 13.53
N GLY A 90 0.58 -13.56 13.96
CA GLY A 90 0.28 -14.80 14.67
C GLY A 90 1.38 -15.84 14.52
N GLY A 91 1.47 -16.77 15.49
CA GLY A 91 2.50 -17.81 15.51
C GLY A 91 3.92 -17.25 15.65
N GLY A 92 4.06 -16.03 16.19
CA GLY A 92 5.34 -15.38 16.41
C GLY A 92 5.94 -14.69 15.18
N TYR A 93 5.15 -14.48 14.11
CA TYR A 93 5.55 -13.79 12.89
C TYR A 93 4.53 -12.74 12.46
N CYS A 94 5.02 -11.66 11.85
CA CYS A 94 4.27 -10.85 10.88
C CYS A 94 4.49 -11.50 9.51
N ARG A 95 3.39 -11.95 8.89
CA ARG A 95 3.39 -12.47 7.52
C ARG A 95 2.85 -11.41 6.59
N ILE A 96 3.64 -10.97 5.61
CA ILE A 96 3.21 -10.00 4.60
C ILE A 96 3.09 -10.71 3.25
N PHE A 97 2.00 -10.45 2.55
CA PHE A 97 1.72 -11.02 1.23
C PHE A 97 1.73 -9.92 0.18
N LEU A 98 2.62 -10.08 -0.80
CA LEU A 98 2.78 -9.17 -1.93
C LEU A 98 2.41 -9.91 -3.21
N TYR A 99 1.74 -9.22 -4.13
CA TYR A 99 1.19 -9.80 -5.34
C TYR A 99 1.70 -9.08 -6.58
N GLY A 100 2.06 -9.84 -7.60
CA GLY A 100 2.53 -9.26 -8.85
C GLY A 100 2.75 -10.29 -9.95
N PRO A 101 3.03 -9.84 -11.18
CA PRO A 101 3.25 -10.72 -12.33
C PRO A 101 4.56 -11.51 -12.25
N SER A 102 5.52 -11.08 -11.42
CA SER A 102 6.82 -11.75 -11.28
C SER A 102 7.37 -11.64 -9.87
N VAL A 103 7.45 -12.78 -9.19
CA VAL A 103 8.01 -12.89 -7.83
C VAL A 103 9.50 -12.59 -7.78
N ASP A 104 10.22 -12.85 -8.87
CA ASP A 104 11.64 -12.50 -8.97
C ASP A 104 11.85 -10.99 -9.02
N LYS A 105 11.05 -10.27 -9.82
CA LYS A 105 11.10 -8.79 -9.84
C LYS A 105 10.74 -8.22 -8.47
N MET A 106 9.66 -8.71 -7.86
CA MET A 106 9.28 -8.27 -6.51
C MET A 106 10.40 -8.54 -5.49
N SER A 107 10.98 -9.74 -5.49
CA SER A 107 12.06 -10.10 -4.56
C SER A 107 13.29 -9.23 -4.71
N ASN A 108 13.69 -8.90 -5.94
CA ASN A 108 14.86 -8.05 -6.19
C ASN A 108 14.68 -6.62 -5.66
N ILE A 109 13.44 -6.14 -5.57
CA ILE A 109 13.09 -4.82 -5.01
C ILE A 109 12.99 -4.90 -3.48
N VAL A 110 12.33 -5.93 -2.97
CA VAL A 110 11.96 -6.06 -1.55
C VAL A 110 13.13 -6.47 -0.67
N GLU A 111 14.00 -7.36 -1.14
CA GLU A 111 15.10 -7.89 -0.33
C GLU A 111 16.06 -6.79 0.17
N PRO A 112 16.53 -5.84 -0.66
CA PRO A 112 17.37 -4.74 -0.18
C PRO A 112 16.68 -3.88 0.88
N ILE A 113 15.38 -3.61 0.74
CA ILE A 113 14.61 -2.79 1.70
C ILE A 113 14.55 -3.50 3.05
N LEU A 114 14.27 -4.81 3.06
CA LEU A 114 14.22 -5.60 4.29
C LEU A 114 15.59 -5.76 4.94
N ARG A 115 16.66 -5.92 4.14
CA ARG A 115 18.04 -6.03 4.64
C ARG A 115 18.57 -4.74 5.27
N GLN A 116 17.99 -3.59 4.94
CA GLN A 116 18.29 -2.31 5.61
C GLN A 116 17.61 -2.18 6.98
N GLN A 117 16.62 -3.03 7.27
CA GLN A 117 15.95 -3.03 8.58
C GLN A 117 16.73 -3.86 9.59
N THR A 118 16.61 -3.50 10.87
CA THR A 118 17.07 -4.35 11.97
C THR A 118 16.11 -5.53 12.17
N LEU A 119 16.33 -6.60 11.40
CA LEU A 119 15.51 -7.82 11.47
C LEU A 119 15.96 -8.73 12.61
N ARG A 120 15.00 -9.37 13.28
CA ARG A 120 15.28 -10.46 14.22
C ARG A 120 15.85 -11.70 13.47
N PRO A 121 16.59 -12.59 14.15
CA PRO A 121 16.99 -13.86 13.58
C PRO A 121 15.78 -14.69 13.11
N LYS A 122 16.00 -15.56 12.12
CA LYS A 122 14.97 -16.45 11.53
C LYS A 122 13.89 -15.71 10.73
N CYS A 123 14.21 -14.53 10.20
CA CYS A 123 13.38 -13.86 9.19
C CYS A 123 13.69 -14.42 7.82
N TYR A 124 12.66 -14.64 7.00
CA TYR A 124 12.80 -15.22 5.67
C TYR A 124 11.71 -14.70 4.74
N MET A 125 11.91 -14.93 3.44
CA MET A 125 10.88 -14.73 2.43
C MET A 125 10.70 -15.98 1.56
N ILE A 126 9.51 -16.17 1.04
CA ILE A 126 9.15 -17.26 0.13
C ILE A 126 8.69 -16.65 -1.19
N LYS A 127 9.40 -16.99 -2.26
CA LYS A 127 8.95 -16.78 -3.63
C LYS A 127 8.00 -17.89 -4.02
N ARG A 128 6.76 -17.57 -4.35
CA ARG A 128 5.78 -18.51 -4.90
C ARG A 128 5.42 -18.11 -6.32
N TYR A 129 5.59 -19.03 -7.27
CA TYR A 129 5.41 -18.74 -8.70
C TYR A 129 3.97 -18.93 -9.20
N SER A 130 3.02 -19.08 -8.27
CA SER A 130 1.58 -19.16 -8.53
C SER A 130 0.80 -18.65 -7.33
N GLN A 131 -0.44 -18.23 -7.50
CA GLN A 131 -1.31 -17.87 -6.37
C GLN A 131 -1.89 -19.10 -5.66
N GLY A 132 -1.94 -20.24 -6.34
CA GLY A 132 -2.48 -21.49 -5.80
C GLY A 132 -1.55 -22.16 -4.78
N PHE A 133 -2.13 -22.73 -3.73
CA PHE A 133 -1.45 -23.52 -2.70
C PHE A 133 -1.46 -25.02 -3.01
N GLY A 134 -1.54 -25.40 -4.30
CA GLY A 134 -1.51 -26.79 -4.72
C GLY A 134 -0.17 -27.47 -4.38
N PRO A 135 -0.14 -28.81 -4.30
CA PRO A 135 1.06 -29.57 -3.94
C PRO A 135 2.24 -29.34 -4.89
N ASP A 136 1.96 -29.00 -6.16
CA ASP A 136 2.98 -28.76 -7.19
C ASP A 136 3.39 -27.28 -7.31
N ALA A 137 2.97 -26.43 -6.37
CA ALA A 137 3.32 -25.01 -6.39
C ALA A 137 4.83 -24.83 -6.20
N LYS A 138 5.51 -24.34 -7.24
CA LYS A 138 6.94 -23.99 -7.16
C LYS A 138 7.14 -22.89 -6.12
N ILE A 139 7.96 -23.19 -5.11
CA ILE A 139 8.38 -22.26 -4.07
C ILE A 139 9.90 -22.21 -3.92
N VAL A 140 10.44 -21.03 -3.59
CA VAL A 140 11.85 -20.84 -3.24
C VAL A 140 11.92 -20.01 -1.96
N ARG A 141 12.65 -20.48 -0.95
CA ARG A 141 12.84 -19.80 0.32
C ARG A 141 14.19 -19.10 0.35
N ILE A 142 14.22 -17.87 0.87
CA ILE A 142 15.43 -17.05 1.02
C ILE A 142 15.49 -16.56 2.47
N GLU A 143 16.58 -16.87 3.16
CA GLU A 143 16.83 -16.36 4.51
C GLU A 143 17.28 -14.89 4.47
N LEU A 144 16.62 -14.06 5.26
CA LEU A 144 16.94 -12.63 5.37
C LEU A 144 17.97 -12.38 6.46
N THR A 145 17.96 -13.20 7.51
CA THR A 145 18.95 -13.18 8.58
C THR A 145 19.72 -14.51 8.64
N LYS A 146 21.01 -14.44 9.00
CA LYS A 146 21.84 -15.62 9.26
C LYS A 146 21.53 -16.19 10.64
#